data_AF-A0A2E4D0H2-F1
#
_entry.id   AF-A0A2E4D0H2-F1
#
_cell.length_a   1.000
_cell.length_b   1.000
_cell.length_c   1.000
_cell.angle_alpha   90.00
_cell.angle_beta   90.00
_cell.angle_gamma   90.00
#
_symmetry.space_group_name_H-M   'P 1'
#
loop_
_entity.id
_entity.type
_entity.pdbx_description
1 polymer ?
#
loop_
_entity_poly.entity_id
_entity_poly.type
_entity_poly.pdbx_seq_one_letter_code
_entity_poly.pdbx_strand_id
1 'polypeptide(L)'
;MKGPTKSLVVDAVSRILIPCIFTFAFYVLFFGHESPGGGFQSGALLAAGIILSRMTLPEKDTLAIMTDKQALRIAVTGVLIYLLTGLIAMFQTGNYLDYSSLFSALNSSMNHYWGIMFIEIGVTLCVAGTMVLMFDTLGEKNY
;
A
#
# COMPACT_ATOMS: atom_id res chain seq x y z
N MET A 1 17.72 -1.04 17.20
CA MET A 1 18.57 -1.15 15.98
C MET A 1 19.84 -0.32 16.16
N LYS A 2 21.02 -0.78 15.70
CA LYS A 2 22.17 0.15 15.53
C LYS A 2 21.69 1.26 14.60
N GLY A 3 21.80 2.51 15.04
CA GLY A 3 21.36 3.69 14.28
C GLY A 3 21.95 3.74 12.87
N PRO A 4 21.43 4.64 12.01
CA PRO A 4 21.63 4.61 10.56
C PRO A 4 23.11 4.43 10.20
N THR A 5 23.34 3.66 9.13
CA THR A 5 24.68 3.50 8.56
C THR A 5 25.33 4.88 8.43
N LYS A 6 26.52 5.07 9.02
CA LYS A 6 27.28 6.35 9.00
C LYS A 6 27.79 6.71 7.59
N SER A 7 27.18 6.21 6.53
CA SER A 7 27.55 6.49 5.15
C SER A 7 26.72 7.63 4.60
N LEU A 8 27.36 8.77 4.39
CA LEU A 8 26.75 9.93 3.74
C LEU A 8 26.18 9.58 2.35
N VAL A 9 26.84 8.67 1.64
CA VAL A 9 26.42 8.21 0.31
C VAL A 9 25.09 7.46 0.39
N VAL A 10 24.93 6.57 1.38
CA VAL A 10 23.70 5.79 1.55
C VAL A 10 22.52 6.69 1.91
N ASP A 11 22.70 7.63 2.83
CA ASP A 11 21.65 8.61 3.18
C ASP A 11 21.24 9.45 1.96
N ALA A 12 22.21 10.01 1.23
CA ALA A 12 21.93 10.84 0.05
C ALA A 12 21.22 10.07 -1.07
N VAL A 13 21.66 8.85 -1.38
CA VAL A 13 21.06 8.01 -2.43
C VAL A 13 19.66 7.55 -2.01
N SER A 14 19.45 7.15 -0.76
CA SER A 14 18.13 6.76 -0.25
C SER A 14 17.10 7.89 -0.37
N ARG A 15 17.48 9.14 -0.06
CA ARG A 15 16.57 10.30 -0.18
C ARG A 15 16.08 10.52 -1.61
N ILE A 16 16.85 10.10 -2.62
CA ILE A 16 16.44 10.15 -4.04
C ILE A 16 15.63 8.91 -4.40
N LEU A 17 16.04 7.72 -3.94
CA LEU A 17 15.36 6.46 -4.30
C LEU A 17 13.97 6.34 -3.70
N ILE A 18 13.75 6.74 -2.44
CA ILE A 18 12.45 6.62 -1.75
C ILE A 18 11.31 7.27 -2.56
N PRO A 19 11.39 8.55 -3.00
CA PRO A 19 10.33 9.14 -3.81
C PRO A 19 10.18 8.45 -5.17
N CYS A 20 11.27 8.01 -5.81
CA CYS A 20 11.19 7.23 -7.05
C CYS A 20 10.43 5.91 -6.86
N ILE A 21 10.68 5.20 -5.75
CA ILE A 21 9.97 3.96 -5.39
C ILE A 21 8.48 4.24 -5.20
N PHE A 22 8.12 5.32 -4.48
CA PHE A 22 6.71 5.68 -4.28
C PHE A 22 6.02 6.04 -5.58
N THR A 23 6.64 6.84 -6.45
CA THR A 23 6.11 7.14 -7.77
C THR A 23 5.89 5.87 -8.59
N PHE A 24 6.86 4.95 -8.56
CA PHE A 24 6.74 3.67 -9.28
C PHE A 24 5.64 2.77 -8.68
N ALA A 25 5.47 2.75 -7.36
CA ALA A 25 4.38 2.03 -6.71
C ALA A 25 3.01 2.54 -7.16
N PHE A 26 2.82 3.86 -7.22
CA PHE A 26 1.58 4.45 -7.75
C PHE A 26 1.36 4.11 -9.22
N TYR A 27 2.41 4.09 -10.04
CA TYR A 27 2.31 3.60 -11.41
C TYR A 27 1.84 2.14 -11.46
N VAL A 28 2.43 1.25 -10.66
CA VAL A 28 2.04 -0.18 -10.60
C VAL A 28 0.59 -0.37 -10.13
N LEU A 29 0.09 0.51 -9.25
CA LEU A 29 -1.31 0.52 -8.84
C LEU A 29 -2.24 0.92 -10.00
N PHE A 30 -2.04 2.08 -10.61
CA PHE A 30 -2.98 2.60 -11.60
C PHE A 30 -2.94 1.85 -12.93
N PHE A 31 -1.79 1.31 -13.31
CA PHE A 31 -1.59 0.60 -14.58
C PHE A 31 -1.53 -0.93 -14.42
N GLY A 32 -1.87 -1.46 -13.24
CA GLY A 32 -1.93 -2.89 -12.97
C GLY A 32 -3.01 -3.64 -13.77
N HIS A 33 -4.03 -2.94 -14.26
CA HIS A 33 -5.07 -3.53 -15.09
C HIS A 33 -4.64 -3.80 -16.55
N GLU A 34 -3.67 -3.04 -17.08
CA GLU A 34 -3.17 -3.17 -18.46
C GLU A 34 -1.80 -3.88 -18.55
N SER A 35 -1.10 -4.05 -17.42
CA SER A 35 0.26 -4.56 -17.38
C SER A 35 0.48 -5.47 -16.17
N PRO A 36 1.53 -6.31 -16.15
CA PRO A 36 1.85 -7.10 -14.97
C PRO A 36 2.06 -6.20 -13.74
N GLY A 37 1.18 -6.33 -12.75
CA GLY A 37 1.15 -5.43 -11.60
C GLY A 37 -0.07 -5.64 -10.72
N GLY A 38 -0.50 -4.57 -10.05
CA GLY A 38 -1.70 -4.54 -9.22
C GLY A 38 -1.44 -4.16 -7.76
N GLY A 39 -2.48 -4.31 -6.94
CA GLY A 39 -2.49 -3.81 -5.58
C GLY A 39 -1.43 -4.43 -4.66
N PHE A 40 -1.15 -5.72 -4.79
CA PHE A 40 -0.16 -6.39 -3.93
C PHE A 40 1.26 -5.87 -4.20
N GLN A 41 1.67 -5.82 -5.48
CA GLN A 41 3.00 -5.37 -5.88
C GLN A 41 3.20 -3.89 -5.56
N SER A 42 2.17 -3.06 -5.78
CA SER A 42 2.18 -1.65 -5.36
C SER A 42 2.39 -1.52 -3.84
N GLY A 43 1.61 -2.25 -3.04
CA GLY A 43 1.73 -2.23 -1.57
C GLY A 43 3.12 -2.67 -1.10
N ALA A 44 3.69 -3.70 -1.71
CA ALA A 44 5.04 -4.17 -1.41
C ALA A 44 6.12 -3.11 -1.76
N LEU A 45 5.97 -2.39 -2.87
CA LEU A 45 6.87 -1.28 -3.24
C LEU A 45 6.77 -0.11 -2.25
N LEU A 46 5.55 0.27 -1.85
CA LEU A 46 5.36 1.30 -0.81
C LEU A 46 6.02 0.88 0.51
N ALA A 47 5.81 -0.37 0.94
CA ALA A 47 6.48 -0.89 2.13
C ALA A 47 8.01 -0.87 1.98
N ALA A 48 8.55 -1.28 0.82
CA ALA A 48 9.98 -1.27 0.56
C ALA A 48 10.59 0.15 0.68
N GLY A 49 9.91 1.18 0.16
CA GLY A 49 10.37 2.57 0.33
C GLY A 49 10.38 3.03 1.79
N ILE A 50 9.39 2.62 2.59
CA ILE A 50 9.33 2.93 4.03
C ILE A 50 10.37 2.13 4.82
N ILE A 51 10.58 0.85 4.49
CA ILE A 51 11.61 0.02 5.13
C ILE A 51 13.01 0.54 4.78
N LEU A 52 13.24 0.95 3.53
CA LEU A 52 14.50 1.58 3.13
C LEU A 52 14.77 2.84 3.95
N SER A 53 13.75 3.68 4.17
CA SER A 53 13.90 4.87 5.02
C SER A 53 14.18 4.51 6.48
N ARG A 54 13.57 3.45 7.02
CA ARG A 54 13.87 2.91 8.37
C ARG A 54 15.31 2.44 8.52
N MET A 55 15.88 1.86 7.48
CA MET A 55 17.24 1.31 7.51
C MET A 55 18.34 2.34 7.28
N THR A 56 18.04 3.44 6.57
CA THR A 56 19.07 4.34 6.03
C THR A 56 19.02 5.76 6.55
N LEU A 57 17.84 6.27 6.93
CA LEU A 57 17.68 7.65 7.40
C LEU A 57 17.68 7.75 8.93
N PRO A 58 17.95 8.94 9.49
CA PRO A 58 17.76 9.19 10.91
C PRO A 58 16.32 8.93 11.35
N GLU A 59 16.14 8.37 12.54
CA GLU A 59 14.82 7.95 13.07
C GLU A 59 13.74 9.05 13.02
N LYS A 60 14.14 10.31 13.27
CA LYS A 60 13.24 11.47 13.18
C LYS A 60 12.64 11.68 11.77
N ASP A 61 13.44 11.42 10.72
CA ASP A 61 13.04 11.61 9.33
C ASP A 61 12.15 10.44 8.88
N THR A 62 12.37 9.26 9.45
CA THR A 62 11.61 8.05 9.14
C THR A 62 10.24 8.02 9.83
N LEU A 63 10.16 8.39 11.11
CA LEU A 63 8.88 8.48 11.83
C LEU A 63 7.96 9.56 11.25
N ALA A 64 8.53 10.56 10.58
CA ALA A 64 7.75 11.54 9.82
C ALA A 64 7.04 10.93 8.59
N ILE A 65 7.51 9.79 8.06
CA ILE A 65 6.88 9.11 6.92
C ILE A 65 5.66 8.30 7.40
N MET A 66 5.83 7.40 8.36
CA MET A 66 4.71 6.59 8.88
C MET A 66 5.04 5.92 10.21
N THR A 67 4.30 6.22 11.27
CA THR A 67 4.38 5.53 12.58
C THR A 67 3.69 4.16 12.56
N ASP A 68 4.02 3.27 13.48
CA ASP A 68 3.41 1.93 13.60
C ASP A 68 1.89 2.01 13.77
N LYS A 69 1.41 2.98 14.56
CA LYS A 69 -0.02 3.25 14.73
C LYS A 69 -0.68 3.72 13.44
N GLN A 70 0.04 4.43 12.56
CA GLN A 70 -0.45 4.78 11.23
C GLN A 70 -0.42 3.57 10.30
N ALA A 71 0.64 2.76 10.34
CA ALA A 71 0.77 1.53 9.57
C ALA A 71 -0.40 0.56 9.85
N LEU A 72 -0.75 0.36 11.13
CA LEU A 72 -1.90 -0.45 11.54
C LEU A 72 -3.22 0.14 11.05
N ARG A 73 -3.42 1.44 11.20
CA ARG A 73 -4.64 2.11 10.72
C ARG A 73 -4.78 1.96 9.21
N ILE A 74 -3.71 2.18 8.45
CA ILE A 74 -3.68 2.01 6.99
C ILE A 74 -3.99 0.57 6.60
N ALA A 75 -3.40 -0.41 7.29
CA ALA A 75 -3.66 -1.82 7.01
C ALA A 75 -5.14 -2.17 7.19
N VAL A 76 -5.71 -1.79 8.34
CA VAL A 76 -7.13 -2.01 8.65
C VAL A 76 -8.05 -1.27 7.67
N THR A 77 -7.74 -0.02 7.33
CA THR A 77 -8.48 0.74 6.32
C THR A 77 -8.46 0.03 4.96
N GLY A 78 -7.33 -0.56 4.57
CA GLY A 78 -7.23 -1.36 3.35
C GLY A 78 -8.18 -2.56 3.34
N VAL A 79 -8.20 -3.32 4.45
CA VAL A 79 -9.14 -4.45 4.63
C VAL A 79 -10.60 -3.98 4.58
N LEU A 80 -10.90 -2.86 5.23
CA LEU A 80 -12.26 -2.29 5.23
C LEU A 80 -12.70 -1.86 3.83
N ILE A 81 -11.83 -1.23 3.05
CA ILE A 81 -12.13 -0.88 1.65
C ILE A 81 -12.46 -2.14 0.85
N TYR A 82 -11.61 -3.17 0.93
CA TYR A 82 -11.85 -4.44 0.22
C TYR A 82 -13.21 -5.05 0.58
N LEU A 83 -13.49 -5.15 1.88
CA LEU A 83 -14.71 -5.74 2.41
C LEU A 83 -15.95 -4.92 2.04
N LEU A 84 -15.91 -3.59 2.19
CA LEU A 84 -17.03 -2.72 1.88
C LEU A 84 -17.33 -2.70 0.38
N THR A 85 -16.31 -2.66 -0.49
CA THR A 85 -16.53 -2.73 -1.95
C THR A 85 -17.25 -4.01 -2.34
N GLY A 86 -16.84 -5.16 -1.78
CA GLY A 86 -17.51 -6.44 -2.04
C GLY A 86 -18.91 -6.53 -1.46
N LEU A 87 -19.16 -5.99 -0.27
CA LEU A 87 -20.49 -5.95 0.34
C LEU A 87 -21.46 -5.04 -0.43
N ILE A 88 -21.00 -3.85 -0.84
CA ILE A 88 -21.81 -2.92 -1.64
C ILE A 88 -22.19 -3.58 -2.97
N ALA A 89 -21.25 -4.24 -3.64
CA ALA A 89 -21.52 -5.01 -4.85
C ALA A 89 -22.58 -6.09 -4.59
N MET A 90 -22.43 -6.87 -3.52
CA MET A 90 -23.39 -7.93 -3.15
C MET A 90 -24.80 -7.42 -2.91
N PHE A 91 -24.96 -6.27 -2.25
CA PHE A 91 -26.30 -5.67 -2.04
C PHE A 91 -26.99 -5.25 -3.34
N GLN A 92 -26.24 -5.01 -4.41
CA GLN A 92 -26.77 -4.53 -5.68
C GLN A 92 -26.99 -5.65 -6.70
N THR A 93 -26.06 -6.61 -6.78
CA THR A 93 -26.06 -7.69 -7.80
C THR A 93 -26.46 -9.06 -7.25
N GLY A 94 -26.48 -9.22 -5.92
CA GLY A 94 -26.72 -10.49 -5.25
C GLY A 94 -25.49 -11.37 -5.10
N ASN A 95 -24.36 -11.03 -5.73
CA ASN A 95 -23.12 -11.79 -5.68
C ASN A 95 -21.97 -10.94 -5.11
N TYR A 96 -21.17 -11.53 -4.22
CA TYR A 96 -19.99 -10.85 -3.66
C TYR A 96 -18.94 -10.60 -4.76
N LEU A 97 -18.42 -9.36 -4.82
CA LEU A 97 -17.45 -8.89 -5.82
C LEU A 97 -17.95 -8.90 -7.28
N ASP A 98 -19.25 -9.06 -7.51
CA ASP A 98 -19.83 -8.80 -8.83
C ASP A 98 -20.09 -7.31 -8.99
N TYR A 99 -19.17 -6.64 -9.70
CA TYR A 99 -19.18 -5.20 -9.87
C TYR A 99 -20.14 -4.73 -10.96
N SER A 100 -20.85 -5.60 -11.68
CA SER A 100 -21.64 -5.22 -12.86
C SER A 100 -22.57 -4.02 -12.65
N SER A 101 -23.12 -3.85 -11.44
CA SER A 101 -24.03 -2.75 -11.09
C SER A 101 -23.50 -1.74 -10.06
N LEU A 102 -22.20 -1.77 -9.70
CA LEU A 102 -21.62 -1.04 -8.54
C LEU A 102 -22.07 0.43 -8.45
N PHE A 103 -22.11 1.13 -9.59
CA PHE A 103 -22.74 2.43 -9.74
C PHE A 103 -23.87 2.33 -10.76
N SER A 104 -25.10 2.64 -10.32
CA SER A 104 -26.31 2.55 -11.15
C SER A 104 -26.33 3.51 -12.35
N ALA A 105 -25.51 4.56 -12.33
CA ALA A 105 -25.38 5.53 -13.41
C ALA A 105 -24.35 5.15 -14.49
N LEU A 106 -23.56 4.08 -14.28
CA LEU A 106 -22.48 3.69 -15.17
C LEU A 106 -22.81 2.40 -15.95
N ASN A 107 -22.11 2.19 -17.05
CA ASN A 107 -22.18 0.93 -17.79
C ASN A 107 -21.41 -0.19 -17.05
N SER A 108 -21.73 -1.45 -17.37
CA SER A 108 -21.15 -2.63 -16.69
C SER A 108 -19.62 -2.69 -16.78
N SER A 109 -19.03 -2.29 -17.92
CA SER A 109 -17.57 -2.29 -18.12
C SER A 109 -16.87 -1.26 -17.21
N MET A 110 -17.42 -0.05 -17.12
CA MET A 110 -16.90 1.02 -16.27
C MET A 110 -17.06 0.67 -14.79
N ASN A 111 -18.16 0.01 -14.41
CA ASN A 111 -18.33 -0.47 -13.04
C ASN A 111 -17.29 -1.51 -12.66
N HIS A 112 -16.94 -2.44 -13.55
CA HIS A 112 -15.86 -3.40 -13.31
C HIS A 112 -14.51 -2.72 -13.14
N TYR A 113 -14.18 -1.75 -13.99
CA TYR A 113 -12.95 -0.98 -13.88
C TYR A 113 -12.81 -0.33 -12.50
N TRP A 114 -13.85 0.38 -12.05
CA TRP A 114 -13.83 1.04 -10.74
C TRP A 114 -13.86 0.05 -9.58
N GLY A 115 -14.63 -1.04 -9.69
CA GLY A 115 -14.69 -2.10 -8.68
C GLY A 115 -13.31 -2.72 -8.43
N ILE A 116 -12.61 -3.09 -9.50
CA ILE A 116 -11.25 -3.62 -9.44
C ILE A 116 -10.30 -2.57 -8.83
N MET A 117 -10.37 -1.31 -9.28
CA MET A 117 -9.51 -0.24 -8.76
C MET A 117 -9.68 -0.04 -7.24
N PHE A 118 -10.90 -0.06 -6.70
CA PHE A 118 -11.12 0.06 -5.25
C PHE A 118 -10.55 -1.13 -4.48
N ILE A 119 -10.72 -2.35 -5.00
CA ILE A 119 -10.13 -3.55 -4.42
C ILE A 119 -8.60 -3.46 -4.42
N GLU A 120 -7.99 -3.03 -5.51
CA GLU A 120 -6.53 -2.88 -5.60
C GLU A 120 -5.99 -1.80 -4.67
N ILE A 121 -6.72 -0.70 -4.47
CA ILE A 121 -6.39 0.31 -3.45
C ILE A 121 -6.45 -0.32 -2.06
N GLY A 122 -7.53 -1.06 -1.74
CA GLY A 122 -7.68 -1.75 -0.46
C GLY A 122 -6.53 -2.72 -0.18
N VAL A 123 -6.18 -3.56 -1.17
CA VAL A 123 -5.06 -4.50 -1.08
C VAL A 123 -3.73 -3.76 -0.93
N THR A 124 -3.49 -2.69 -1.68
CA THR A 124 -2.27 -1.87 -1.59
C THR A 124 -2.03 -1.37 -0.17
N LEU A 125 -3.07 -0.76 0.43
CA LEU A 125 -2.98 -0.22 1.79
C LEU A 125 -2.79 -1.32 2.83
N CYS A 126 -3.54 -2.43 2.70
CA CYS A 126 -3.41 -3.59 3.57
C CYS A 126 -1.98 -4.14 3.56
N VAL A 127 -1.44 -4.42 2.37
CA VAL A 127 -0.09 -4.98 2.19
C VAL A 127 0.98 -4.01 2.68
N ALA A 128 0.91 -2.73 2.30
CA ALA A 128 1.89 -1.73 2.71
C ALA A 128 1.98 -1.59 4.23
N GLY A 129 0.82 -1.41 4.89
CA GLY A 129 0.77 -1.27 6.35
C GLY A 129 1.21 -2.55 7.07
N THR A 130 0.81 -3.72 6.57
CA THR A 130 1.15 -5.01 7.19
C THR A 130 2.64 -5.32 7.08
N MET A 131 3.27 -5.09 5.92
CA MET A 131 4.69 -5.36 5.73
C MET A 131 5.57 -4.43 6.57
N VAL A 132 5.18 -3.15 6.70
CA VAL A 132 5.90 -2.22 7.59
C VAL A 132 5.76 -2.65 9.04
N LEU A 133 4.55 -2.98 9.50
CA LEU A 133 4.34 -3.51 10.86
C LEU A 133 5.13 -4.79 11.11
N MET A 134 5.17 -5.72 10.15
CA MET A 134 5.97 -6.93 10.26
C MET A 134 7.45 -6.58 10.41
N PHE A 135 7.96 -5.66 9.61
CA PHE A 135 9.35 -5.22 9.69
C PHE A 135 9.66 -4.58 11.05
N ASP A 136 8.84 -3.64 11.50
CA ASP A 136 9.05 -2.93 12.77
C ASP A 136 8.92 -3.90 13.96
N THR A 137 7.87 -4.74 14.01
CA THR A 137 7.65 -5.71 15.08
C THR A 137 8.74 -6.78 15.17
N LEU A 138 9.21 -7.30 14.02
CA LEU A 138 10.29 -8.28 14.00
C LEU A 138 11.65 -7.63 14.26
N GLY A 139 11.84 -6.38 13.82
CA GLY A 139 13.05 -5.60 14.02
C GLY A 139 13.25 -5.12 15.46
N GLU A 140 12.16 -4.89 16.20
CA GLU A 140 12.17 -4.52 17.63
C GLU A 140 12.57 -5.69 18.56
N LYS A 141 12.60 -6.94 18.07
CA LYS A 141 12.96 -8.11 18.87
C LYS A 141 14.48 -8.24 19.07
N ASN A 142 15.08 -7.31 19.79
CA ASN A 142 16.38 -7.48 20.45
C ASN A 142 16.36 -6.76 21.82
N TYR A 143 15.90 -7.52 22.83
CA TYR A 143 15.99 -7.35 24.29
C TYR A 143 15.67 -5.99 24.90
#